data_AF-A0A7K5IBC1-F1
#
_entry.id   AF-A0A7K5IBC1-F1
#
_cell.length_a   1.000
_cell.length_b   1.000
_cell.length_c   1.000
_cell.angle_alpha   90.00
_cell.angle_beta   90.00
_cell.angle_gamma   90.00
#
_symmetry.space_group_name_H-M   'P 1'
#
loop_
_entity.id
_entity.type
_entity.pdbx_description
1 polymer ?
#
loop_
_entity_poly.entity_id
_entity_poly.type
_entity_poly.pdbx_seq_one_letter_code
_entity_poly.pdbx_strand_id
1 'polypeptide(L)'
;GKWGSIRASGRMSSYALNVEIGSRLAGKDLLGTQHNGAPSEAAFLRPHRASLYIIGDKSQLKGVKPDPLQHWEVVPIEVFDVRQVKASFKKLMKACVPGCPSTDPSVTYLRSLEESEWLSQV
;
A
#
# COMPACT_ATOMS: atom_id res chain seq x y z
N GLY A 1 -5.89 -17.64 -6.13
CA GLY A 1 -5.42 -17.43 -7.52
C GLY A 1 -3.96 -17.78 -7.60
N LYS A 2 -3.56 -18.61 -8.58
CA LYS A 2 -2.18 -19.10 -8.71
C LYS A 2 -1.42 -18.17 -9.65
N TRP A 3 -0.50 -17.36 -9.14
CA TRP A 3 0.40 -16.56 -9.97
C TRP A 3 1.36 -17.50 -10.70
N GLY A 4 1.31 -17.48 -12.04
CA GLY A 4 2.19 -18.28 -12.90
C GLY A 4 3.53 -17.57 -13.10
N SER A 5 4.63 -18.26 -12.82
CA SER A 5 5.98 -17.82 -13.18
C SER A 5 6.22 -18.08 -14.66
N ILE A 6 6.38 -17.02 -15.45
CA ILE A 6 6.81 -17.11 -16.84
C ILE A 6 8.29 -17.47 -16.84
N ARG A 7 8.62 -18.70 -17.24
CA ARG A 7 10.00 -19.10 -17.52
C ARG A 7 10.34 -18.68 -18.95
N ALA A 8 10.99 -17.53 -19.10
CA ALA A 8 11.66 -17.17 -20.36
C ALA A 8 12.95 -17.98 -20.47
N SER A 9 12.94 -19.00 -21.35
CA SER A 9 14.15 -19.69 -21.80
C SER A 9 14.68 -18.95 -23.03
N GLY A 10 15.90 -18.45 -22.94
CA GLY A 10 16.60 -17.82 -24.06
C GLY A 10 18.00 -17.41 -23.64
N ARG A 11 19.02 -18.18 -24.06
CA ARG A 11 20.43 -17.78 -23.93
C ARG A 11 20.67 -16.66 -24.95
N MET A 12 20.40 -15.42 -24.56
CA MET A 12 20.77 -14.24 -25.32
C MET A 12 21.98 -13.61 -24.63
N SER A 13 23.08 -13.51 -25.37
CA SER A 13 24.35 -12.97 -24.94
C SER A 13 24.20 -11.61 -24.25
N SER A 14 24.53 -11.55 -22.95
CA SER A 14 24.48 -10.34 -22.13
C SER A 14 25.63 -9.36 -22.42
N TYR A 15 26.65 -9.73 -23.20
CA TYR A 15 27.79 -8.86 -23.45
C TYR A 15 27.53 -7.82 -24.56
N ALA A 16 26.67 -8.12 -25.53
CA ALA A 16 26.40 -7.21 -26.66
C ALA A 16 25.49 -6.03 -26.26
N LEU A 17 24.48 -6.28 -25.40
CA LEU A 17 23.55 -5.24 -24.96
C LEU A 17 24.18 -4.24 -23.97
N ASN A 18 25.16 -4.68 -23.17
CA ASN A 18 25.80 -3.81 -22.18
C ASN A 18 26.73 -2.76 -22.81
N VAL A 19 27.35 -3.06 -23.95
CA VAL A 19 28.25 -2.12 -24.66
C VAL A 19 27.48 -0.94 -25.26
N GLU A 20 26.30 -1.20 -25.82
CA GLU A 20 25.48 -0.15 -26.43
C GLU A 20 24.85 0.78 -25.37
N ILE A 21 24.48 0.23 -24.21
CA ILE A 21 23.95 1.01 -23.08
C ILE A 21 25.06 1.87 -22.44
N GLY A 22 26.28 1.34 -22.29
CA GLY A 22 27.43 2.07 -21.74
C GLY A 22 27.84 3.29 -22.57
N SER A 23 27.66 3.23 -23.90
CA SER A 23 28.00 4.35 -24.80
C SER A 23 27.01 5.52 -24.69
N ARG A 24 25.73 5.25 -24.39
CA ARG A 24 24.71 6.30 -24.18
C ARG A 24 24.82 6.98 -22.82
N LEU A 25 25.42 6.32 -21.83
CA LEU A 25 25.61 6.84 -20.47
C LEU A 25 26.89 7.66 -20.30
N ALA A 26 27.86 7.52 -21.21
CA ALA A 26 29.06 8.35 -21.25
C ALA A 26 28.75 9.74 -21.83
N GLY A 27 27.81 10.45 -21.18
CA GLY A 27 27.46 11.84 -21.47
C GLY A 27 28.66 12.75 -21.22
N LYS A 28 29.42 13.00 -22.29
CA LYS A 28 30.51 13.96 -22.33
C LYS A 28 29.94 15.31 -22.80
N ASP A 29 29.67 16.14 -21.80
CA ASP A 29 29.61 17.60 -21.79
C ASP A 29 29.49 18.33 -23.13
N LEU A 30 28.34 18.97 -23.38
CA LEU A 30 28.29 20.27 -24.01
C LEU A 30 27.25 21.14 -23.31
N LEU A 31 27.73 22.27 -22.77
CA LEU A 31 26.95 23.35 -22.15
C LEU A 31 25.70 23.69 -22.98
N GLY A 32 24.52 23.37 -22.43
CA GLY A 32 23.25 23.91 -22.88
C GLY A 32 22.61 24.66 -21.71
N THR A 33 22.65 25.99 -21.79
CA THR A 33 22.04 26.94 -20.84
C THR A 33 20.59 26.55 -20.50
N GLN A 34 20.36 26.19 -19.23
CA GLN A 34 19.02 25.93 -18.70
C GLN A 34 18.26 27.26 -18.55
N HIS A 35 17.55 27.68 -19.60
CA HIS A 35 16.50 28.69 -19.51
C HIS A 35 15.15 27.99 -19.57
N ASN A 36 14.52 27.85 -18.41
CA ASN A 36 13.07 27.75 -18.17
C ASN A 36 12.85 26.93 -16.91
N GLY A 37 12.43 27.59 -15.83
CA GLY A 37 11.77 27.16 -14.58
C GLY A 37 11.52 25.67 -14.25
N ALA A 38 12.29 24.74 -14.76
CA ALA A 38 12.20 23.33 -14.50
C ALA A 38 12.72 23.10 -13.07
N PRO A 39 12.02 22.29 -12.26
CA PRO A 39 12.52 21.94 -10.94
C PRO A 39 13.92 21.35 -11.14
N SER A 40 14.92 21.83 -10.39
CA SER A 40 16.31 21.38 -10.57
C SER A 40 16.35 19.85 -10.61
N GLU A 41 16.89 19.26 -11.67
CA GLU A 41 16.97 17.80 -11.85
C GLU A 41 17.59 17.09 -10.64
N ALA A 42 18.43 17.81 -9.88
CA ALA A 42 19.01 17.39 -8.61
C ALA A 42 18.01 16.92 -7.54
N ALA A 43 16.72 17.30 -7.63
CA ALA A 43 15.67 16.80 -6.73
C ALA A 43 15.08 15.46 -7.19
N PHE A 44 14.93 15.24 -8.50
CA PHE A 44 14.44 13.98 -9.09
C PHE A 44 15.48 12.87 -9.08
N LEU A 45 16.77 13.23 -9.07
CA LEU A 45 17.88 12.29 -8.97
C LEU A 45 18.16 11.81 -7.54
N ARG A 46 17.47 12.36 -6.52
CA ARG A 46 17.56 11.82 -5.17
C ARG A 46 16.67 10.59 -5.07
N PRO A 47 17.21 9.43 -4.64
CA PRO A 47 16.38 8.28 -4.30
C PRO A 47 15.36 8.71 -3.25
N HIS A 48 14.08 8.71 -3.63
CA HIS A 48 13.01 8.97 -2.68
C HIS A 48 12.99 7.82 -1.69
N ARG A 49 13.37 8.08 -0.43
CA ARG A 49 13.30 7.07 0.64
C ARG A 49 11.82 6.91 1.02
N ALA A 50 11.17 5.89 0.46
CA ALA A 50 9.84 5.46 0.87
C ALA A 50 9.92 4.10 1.59
N SER A 51 9.11 3.93 2.62
CA SER A 51 8.92 2.64 3.28
C SER A 51 7.82 1.85 2.55
N LEU A 52 8.05 0.56 2.31
CA LEU A 52 7.07 -0.34 1.71
C LEU A 52 6.40 -1.16 2.81
N TYR A 53 5.07 -1.10 2.89
CA TYR A 53 4.26 -1.95 3.78
C TYR A 53 3.49 -2.96 2.94
N ILE A 54 3.49 -4.22 3.36
CA ILE A 54 2.78 -5.31 2.69
C ILE A 54 1.83 -5.94 3.70
N ILE A 55 0.53 -5.93 3.38
CA ILE A 55 -0.48 -6.60 4.20
C ILE A 55 -0.45 -8.09 3.90
N GLY A 56 -0.33 -8.92 4.94
CA GLY A 56 -0.32 -10.37 4.81
C GLY A 56 -0.58 -11.07 6.14
N ASP A 57 -0.89 -12.37 6.08
CA ASP A 57 -1.08 -13.18 7.28
C ASP A 57 0.28 -13.64 7.83
N LYS A 58 0.52 -13.41 9.12
CA LYS A 58 1.71 -13.85 9.86
C LYS A 58 1.94 -15.37 9.73
N SER A 59 0.87 -16.15 9.58
CA SER A 59 0.98 -17.60 9.39
C SER A 59 1.77 -17.99 8.14
N GLN A 60 1.73 -17.16 7.09
CA GLN A 60 2.43 -17.37 5.82
C GLN A 60 3.93 -17.06 5.92
N LEU A 61 4.36 -16.38 6.98
CA LEU A 61 5.77 -16.10 7.26
C LEU A 61 6.46 -17.26 8.01
N LYS A 62 5.70 -18.27 8.46
CA LYS A 62 6.26 -19.46 9.11
C LYS A 62 7.14 -20.22 8.11
N GLY A 63 8.46 -20.21 8.35
CA GLY A 63 9.45 -20.87 7.49
C GLY A 63 10.24 -19.92 6.57
N VAL A 64 9.92 -18.62 6.57
CA VAL A 64 10.76 -17.62 5.92
C VAL A 64 11.96 -17.34 6.81
N LYS A 65 13.16 -17.68 6.35
CA LYS A 65 14.40 -17.28 7.02
C LYS A 65 14.63 -15.80 6.73
N PRO A 66 14.65 -14.90 7.73
CA PRO A 66 14.97 -13.51 7.50
C PRO A 66 16.39 -13.42 6.91
N ASP A 67 16.52 -12.79 5.75
CA ASP A 67 17.81 -12.44 5.19
C ASP A 67 18.47 -11.42 6.14
N PRO A 68 19.70 -11.68 6.66
CA PRO A 68 20.42 -10.74 7.50
C PRO A 68 20.60 -9.35 6.88
N LEU A 69 20.48 -9.23 5.56
CA LEU A 69 20.59 -7.98 4.81
C LEU A 69 19.25 -7.26 4.59
N GLN A 70 18.10 -7.91 4.85
CA GLN A 70 16.77 -7.30 4.74
C GLN A 70 16.19 -6.97 6.11
N HIS A 71 16.24 -5.69 6.48
CA HIS A 71 15.59 -5.16 7.68
C HIS A 71 14.08 -4.93 7.42
N TRP A 72 13.27 -5.98 7.56
CA TRP A 72 11.81 -5.84 7.62
C TRP A 72 11.29 -6.35 8.96
N GLU A 73 10.18 -5.79 9.43
CA GLU A 73 9.53 -6.19 10.67
C GLU A 73 8.05 -6.49 10.44
N VAL A 74 7.48 -7.34 11.29
CA VAL A 74 6.04 -7.59 11.29
C VAL A 74 5.37 -6.56 12.17
N VAL A 75 4.59 -5.67 11.56
CA VAL A 75 3.75 -4.71 12.28
C VAL A 75 2.36 -5.33 12.46
N PRO A 76 1.89 -5.56 13.70
CA PRO A 76 0.53 -6.01 13.91
C PRO A 76 -0.45 -4.91 13.51
N ILE A 77 -1.51 -5.29 12.81
CA ILE A 77 -2.62 -4.41 12.46
C ILE A 77 -3.92 -5.02 12.98
N GLU A 78 -4.79 -4.18 13.52
CA GLU A 78 -6.14 -4.59 13.88
C GLU A 78 -7.01 -4.58 12.62
N VAL A 79 -7.57 -5.75 12.29
CA VAL A 79 -8.49 -5.90 11.16
C VAL A 79 -9.74 -6.57 11.68
N PHE A 80 -10.86 -5.84 11.60
CA PHE A 80 -12.16 -6.36 11.99
C PHE A 80 -12.59 -7.47 11.04
N ASP A 81 -13.18 -8.53 11.59
CA ASP A 81 -13.65 -9.64 10.75
C ASP A 81 -14.87 -9.21 9.91
N VAL A 82 -15.07 -9.88 8.77
CA VAL A 82 -16.15 -9.53 7.82
C VAL A 82 -17.54 -9.61 8.45
N ARG A 83 -17.75 -10.49 9.43
CA ARG A 83 -19.05 -10.62 10.12
C ARG A 83 -19.28 -9.43 11.03
N GLN A 84 -18.25 -8.99 11.75
CA GLN A 84 -18.26 -7.81 12.61
C GLN A 84 -18.48 -6.53 11.79
N VAL A 85 -17.76 -6.35 10.68
CA VAL A 85 -17.94 -5.21 9.76
C VAL A 85 -19.35 -5.18 9.17
N LYS A 86 -19.90 -6.34 8.78
CA LYS A 86 -21.29 -6.42 8.31
C LYS A 86 -22.30 -6.09 9.42
N ALA A 87 -22.04 -6.52 10.65
CA ALA A 87 -22.91 -6.28 11.78
C ALA A 87 -22.90 -4.80 12.19
N SER A 88 -21.72 -4.16 12.30
CA SER A 88 -21.57 -2.74 12.62
C SER A 88 -22.21 -1.86 11.55
N PHE A 89 -21.95 -2.16 10.28
CA PHE A 89 -22.57 -1.44 9.16
C PHE A 89 -24.10 -1.54 9.20
N LYS A 90 -24.65 -2.72 9.48
CA LYS A 90 -26.10 -2.90 9.62
C LYS A 90 -26.68 -2.07 10.77
N LYS A 91 -25.97 -1.98 11.90
CA LYS A 91 -26.39 -1.13 13.04
C LYS A 91 -26.34 0.36 12.67
N LEU A 92 -25.29 0.81 11.99
CA LEU A 92 -25.18 2.18 11.47
C LEU A 92 -26.36 2.51 10.56
N MET A 93 -26.64 1.65 9.58
CA MET A 93 -27.74 1.89 8.64
C MET A 93 -29.08 2.04 9.36
N LYS A 94 -29.31 1.29 10.46
CA LYS A 94 -30.50 1.43 11.30
C LYS A 94 -30.52 2.76 12.07
N ALA A 95 -29.38 3.17 12.64
CA ALA A 95 -29.26 4.43 13.36
C ALA A 95 -29.56 5.63 12.44
N CYS A 96 -29.20 5.54 11.16
CA CYS A 96 -29.39 6.60 10.18
C CYS A 96 -30.79 6.64 9.52
N VAL A 97 -31.75 5.79 9.92
CA VAL A 97 -33.10 5.83 9.35
C VAL A 97 -33.89 7.01 9.93
N PRO A 98 -34.28 8.02 9.13
CA PRO A 98 -35.08 9.13 9.61
C PRO A 98 -36.49 8.65 10.00
N GLY A 99 -37.04 9.15 11.10
CA GLY A 99 -38.45 8.91 11.46
C GLY A 99 -38.75 7.58 12.14
N CYS A 100 -37.73 6.83 12.58
CA CYS A 100 -37.91 5.72 13.52
C CYS A 100 -37.43 6.17 14.92
N PRO A 101 -38.21 7.00 15.64
CA PRO A 101 -37.88 7.32 17.01
C PRO A 101 -37.92 6.03 17.82
N SER A 102 -36.83 5.76 18.54
CA SER A 102 -36.85 4.68 19.54
C SER A 102 -37.95 4.97 20.56
N THR A 103 -38.72 3.95 20.92
CA THR A 103 -39.67 4.01 22.04
C THR A 103 -38.97 4.08 23.39
N ASP A 104 -37.68 3.76 23.44
CA ASP A 104 -36.82 3.94 24.61
C ASP A 104 -36.10 5.31 24.54
N PRO A 105 -36.35 6.25 25.49
CA PRO A 105 -35.67 7.54 25.54
C PRO A 105 -34.16 7.43 25.76
N SER A 106 -33.69 6.25 26.17
CA SER A 106 -32.26 5.96 26.27
C SER A 106 -31.61 5.85 24.88
N VAL A 107 -32.32 5.38 23.86
CA VAL A 107 -31.76 5.13 22.52
C VAL A 107 -31.96 6.35 21.63
N THR A 108 -31.04 7.31 21.75
CA THR A 108 -30.95 8.48 20.86
C THR A 108 -30.12 8.16 19.62
N TYR A 109 -30.25 8.96 18.55
CA TYR A 109 -29.43 8.83 17.34
C TYR A 109 -27.93 8.69 17.65
N LEU A 110 -27.39 9.58 18.49
CA LEU A 110 -25.96 9.57 18.84
C LEU A 110 -25.57 8.30 19.59
N ARG A 111 -26.42 7.80 20.49
CA ARG A 111 -26.16 6.53 21.18
C ARG A 111 -26.21 5.35 20.22
N SER A 112 -27.20 5.26 19.33
CA SER A 112 -27.27 4.18 18.33
C SER A 112 -26.11 4.24 17.32
N LEU A 113 -25.60 5.43 17.02
CA LEU A 113 -24.40 5.62 16.22
C LEU A 113 -23.16 5.08 16.95
N GLU A 114 -23.00 5.38 18.23
CA GLU A 114 -21.90 4.88 19.07
C GLU A 114 -21.96 3.35 19.21
N GLU A 115 -23.13 2.79 19.56
CA GLU A 115 -23.37 1.34 19.69
C GLU A 115 -23.22 0.56 18.37
N SER A 116 -23.21 1.26 17.23
CA SER A 116 -22.94 0.64 15.94
C SER A 116 -21.50 0.15 15.83
N GLU A 117 -20.56 0.76 16.56
CA GLU A 117 -19.13 0.52 16.46
C GLU A 117 -18.59 0.65 15.02
N TRP A 118 -19.30 1.35 14.13
CA TRP A 118 -18.84 1.53 12.75
C TRP A 118 -17.65 2.49 12.66
N LEU A 119 -17.69 3.59 13.42
CA LEU A 119 -16.66 4.62 13.37
C LEU A 119 -15.32 4.18 13.96
N SER A 120 -15.30 3.18 14.84
CA SER A 120 -14.05 2.58 15.34
C SER A 120 -13.39 1.66 14.30
N GLN A 121 -14.06 1.36 13.19
CA GLN A 121 -13.60 0.44 12.15
C GLN A 121 -13.12 1.12 10.87
N VAL A 122 -13.33 2.45 10.72
CA VAL A 122 -13.06 3.21 9.48
C VAL A 122 -12.06 4.34 9.68
#